data_AF-A0A2G5VUB0-F1
#
_entry.id   AF-A0A2G5VUB0-F1
#
_cell.length_a   1.000
_cell.length_b   1.000
_cell.length_c   1.000
_cell.angle_alpha   90.00
_cell.angle_beta   90.00
_cell.angle_gamma   90.00
#
_symmetry.space_group_name_H-M   'P 1'
#
loop_
_entity.id
_entity.type
_entity.pdbx_description
1 polymer ?
#
loop_
_entity_poly.entity_id
_entity_poly.type
_entity_poly.pdbx_seq_one_letter_code
_entity_poly.pdbx_strand_id
1 'polypeptide(L)'
;MILSKLPSVVQNEIFYKMEYSDLLLLSLASKNIKKLIKLSQTRRFKSIGYIVYGCTSEPYLLYIRNKHGVDFILKIAQHEEYDKYFCSIKDFQFDVSGKILDFRLCYQNQIPCPVVFFHPQEKKTVINSMHNYLFDFFGSTVEYHWKSASYYEFHIPQLRNLSACSITLGTHL
;
A
#
# COMPACT_ATOMS: atom_id res chain seq x y z
N MET A 1 -7.97 3.44 22.84
CA MET A 1 -8.85 2.85 21.80
C MET A 1 -9.41 1.53 22.32
N ILE A 2 -10.61 1.11 21.91
CA ILE A 2 -11.27 -0.08 22.45
C ILE A 2 -10.53 -1.38 22.08
N LEU A 3 -10.03 -1.49 20.83
CA LEU A 3 -9.31 -2.68 20.37
C LEU A 3 -8.10 -3.05 21.24
N SER A 4 -7.36 -2.07 21.77
CA SER A 4 -6.19 -2.33 22.63
C SER A 4 -6.56 -2.83 24.03
N LYS A 5 -7.84 -2.77 24.41
CA LYS A 5 -8.34 -3.29 25.69
C LYS A 5 -8.88 -4.72 25.57
N LEU A 6 -9.09 -5.22 24.35
CA LEU A 6 -9.56 -6.59 24.13
C LEU A 6 -8.47 -7.60 24.49
N PRO A 7 -8.81 -8.84 24.85
CA PRO A 7 -7.82 -9.91 25.02
C PRO A 7 -7.00 -10.12 23.74
N SER A 8 -5.72 -10.47 23.89
CA SER A 8 -4.79 -10.64 22.76
C SER A 8 -5.28 -11.65 21.71
N VAL A 9 -5.95 -12.72 22.16
CA VAL A 9 -6.56 -13.73 21.27
C VAL A 9 -7.61 -13.09 20.37
N VAL A 10 -8.51 -12.28 20.93
CA VAL A 10 -9.57 -11.59 20.19
C VAL A 10 -8.97 -10.57 19.22
N GLN A 11 -7.96 -9.81 19.66
CA GLN A 11 -7.24 -8.87 18.79
C GLN A 11 -6.62 -9.59 17.58
N ASN A 12 -5.96 -10.73 17.82
CA ASN A 12 -5.34 -11.53 16.77
C ASN A 12 -6.38 -12.03 15.76
N GLU A 13 -7.53 -12.51 16.21
CA GLU A 13 -8.60 -12.97 15.33
C GLU A 13 -9.18 -11.84 14.48
N ILE A 14 -9.45 -10.68 15.07
CA ILE A 14 -9.94 -9.49 14.35
C ILE A 14 -8.95 -9.11 13.25
N PHE A 15 -7.67 -8.90 13.60
CA PHE A 15 -6.67 -8.49 12.63
C PHE A 15 -6.34 -9.58 11.59
N TYR A 16 -6.51 -10.86 11.95
CA TYR A 16 -6.30 -11.96 11.02
C TYR A 16 -7.38 -12.01 9.93
N LYS A 17 -8.61 -11.61 10.25
CA LYS A 17 -9.74 -11.57 9.30
C LYS A 17 -9.77 -10.32 8.42
N MET A 18 -9.00 -9.29 8.76
CA MET A 18 -8.89 -8.05 7.98
C MET A 18 -7.99 -8.21 6.75
N GLU A 19 -8.30 -7.48 5.69
CA GLU A 19 -7.43 -7.38 4.52
C GLU A 19 -6.18 -6.55 4.84
N TYR A 20 -5.16 -6.63 3.98
CA TYR A 20 -3.94 -5.84 4.17
C TYR A 20 -4.18 -4.33 4.03
N SER A 21 -5.12 -3.93 3.19
CA SER A 21 -5.62 -2.55 3.03
C SER A 21 -6.23 -2.01 4.34
N ASP A 22 -7.10 -2.80 4.99
CA ASP A 22 -7.70 -2.46 6.28
C ASP A 22 -6.64 -2.29 7.37
N LEU A 23 -5.70 -3.24 7.45
CA LEU A 23 -4.61 -3.20 8.42
C LEU A 23 -3.71 -1.97 8.21
N LEU A 24 -3.43 -1.62 6.94
CA LEU A 24 -2.67 -0.42 6.61
C LEU A 24 -3.41 0.84 7.08
N LEU A 25 -4.68 1.01 6.75
CA LEU A 25 -5.48 2.17 7.15
C LEU A 25 -5.58 2.31 8.67
N LEU A 26 -5.83 1.20 9.38
CA LEU A 26 -5.87 1.21 10.84
C LEU A 26 -4.51 1.56 11.45
N SER A 27 -3.42 1.13 10.82
CA SER A 27 -2.07 1.46 11.28
C SER A 27 -1.74 2.95 11.13
N LEU A 28 -2.27 3.61 10.10
CA LEU A 28 -2.10 5.04 9.86
C LEU A 28 -2.83 5.89 10.90
N ALA A 29 -3.98 5.41 11.39
CA ALA A 29 -4.78 6.14 12.37
C ALA A 29 -4.16 6.22 13.78
N SER A 30 -3.24 5.31 14.15
CA SER A 30 -2.63 5.33 15.48
C SER A 30 -1.32 4.55 15.58
N LYS A 31 -0.28 5.18 16.15
CA LYS A 31 1.01 4.54 16.46
C LYS A 31 0.85 3.32 17.39
N ASN A 32 -0.09 3.36 18.33
CA ASN A 32 -0.33 2.22 19.24
C ASN A 32 -1.00 1.06 18.51
N ILE A 33 -1.91 1.34 17.57
CA ILE A 33 -2.57 0.31 16.76
C ILE A 33 -1.61 -0.28 15.73
N LYS A 34 -0.76 0.55 15.11
CA LYS A 34 0.35 0.07 14.30
C LYS A 34 1.21 -0.95 15.06
N LYS A 35 1.64 -0.62 16.28
CA LYS A 35 2.42 -1.54 17.13
C LYS A 35 1.64 -2.83 17.44
N LEU A 36 0.36 -2.71 17.77
CA LEU A 36 -0.50 -3.84 18.08
C LEU A 36 -0.65 -4.79 16.89
N ILE A 37 -0.97 -4.25 15.70
CA ILE A 37 -1.07 -5.02 14.45
C ILE A 37 0.24 -5.71 14.15
N LYS A 38 1.39 -5.02 14.25
CA LYS A 38 2.72 -5.61 14.01
C LYS A 38 2.98 -6.82 14.92
N LEU A 39 2.67 -6.71 16.20
CA LEU A 39 2.84 -7.80 17.17
C LEU A 39 1.91 -8.99 16.86
N SER A 40 0.63 -8.70 16.62
CA SER A 40 -0.40 -9.71 16.33
C SER A 40 -0.19 -10.44 15.01
N GLN A 41 0.24 -9.72 13.97
CA GLN A 41 0.33 -10.22 12.59
C GLN A 41 1.75 -10.59 12.17
N THR A 42 2.70 -10.71 13.10
CA THR A 42 4.12 -11.01 12.79
C THR A 42 4.28 -12.25 11.90
N ARG A 43 3.56 -13.34 12.19
CA ARG A 43 3.63 -14.58 11.38
C ARG A 43 3.08 -14.35 9.96
N ARG A 44 1.95 -13.65 9.85
CA ARG A 44 1.30 -13.31 8.58
C ARG A 44 2.15 -12.38 7.72
N PHE A 45 2.87 -11.44 8.33
CA PHE A 45 3.77 -10.54 7.60
C PHE A 45 5.05 -11.26 7.15
N LYS A 46 5.61 -12.15 7.98
CA LYS A 46 6.76 -12.99 7.59
C LYS A 46 6.45 -13.97 6.47
N SER A 47 5.19 -14.36 6.28
CA SER A 47 4.78 -15.21 5.15
C SER A 47 4.58 -14.44 3.84
N ILE A 48 4.69 -13.11 3.84
CA ILE A 48 4.67 -12.32 2.61
C ILE A 48 5.99 -12.58 1.88
N GLY A 49 5.92 -13.15 0.68
CA GLY A 49 7.10 -13.32 -0.16
C GLY A 49 7.64 -11.96 -0.64
N TYR A 50 6.80 -11.22 -1.36
CA TYR A 50 7.13 -9.87 -1.83
C TYR A 50 5.87 -9.01 -2.03
N ILE A 51 6.05 -7.69 -1.96
CA ILE A 51 5.05 -6.69 -2.33
C ILE A 51 5.42 -6.12 -3.69
N VAL A 52 4.46 -6.07 -4.61
CA VAL A 52 4.67 -5.55 -5.96
C VAL A 52 4.13 -4.14 -6.07
N TYR A 53 4.95 -3.22 -6.56
CA TYR A 53 4.53 -1.98 -7.20
C TYR A 53 4.27 -2.29 -8.67
N GLY A 54 3.00 -2.51 -9.04
CA GLY A 54 2.61 -2.88 -10.39
C GLY A 54 2.00 -1.72 -11.18
N CYS A 55 2.40 -1.58 -12.45
CA CYS A 55 1.88 -0.57 -13.35
C CYS A 55 2.13 -0.95 -14.82
N THR A 56 1.10 -0.80 -15.68
CA THR A 56 1.26 -0.72 -17.16
C THR A 56 1.29 0.73 -17.64
N SER A 57 0.56 1.60 -16.96
CA SER A 57 0.57 3.08 -16.99
C SER A 57 0.05 3.57 -15.63
N GLU A 58 0.40 4.80 -15.19
CA GLU A 58 -0.12 5.35 -13.93
C GLU A 58 -1.62 5.13 -13.87
N PRO A 59 -2.17 4.74 -12.70
CA PRO A 59 -1.62 4.73 -11.33
C PRO A 59 -0.84 3.45 -10.89
N TYR A 60 0.00 3.56 -9.84
CA TYR A 60 0.73 2.43 -9.25
C TYR A 60 -0.14 1.65 -8.26
N LEU A 61 -0.28 0.34 -8.49
CA LEU A 61 -1.02 -0.56 -7.61
C LEU A 61 -0.06 -1.37 -6.75
N LEU A 62 -0.21 -1.29 -5.44
CA LEU A 62 0.56 -2.08 -4.48
C LEU A 62 -0.24 -3.31 -4.07
N TYR A 63 0.35 -4.49 -4.28
CA TYR A 63 -0.33 -5.74 -3.99
C TYR A 63 0.62 -6.87 -3.58
N ILE A 64 0.05 -7.87 -2.91
CA ILE A 64 0.71 -9.16 -2.64
C ILE A 64 0.09 -10.20 -3.56
N ARG A 65 0.94 -10.97 -4.26
CA ARG A 65 0.47 -12.12 -5.03
C ARG A 65 0.51 -13.36 -4.15
N ASN A 66 -0.61 -14.05 -4.06
CA ASN A 66 -0.73 -15.30 -3.31
C ASN A 66 -1.27 -16.40 -4.24
N LYS A 67 -1.36 -17.64 -3.74
CA LYS A 67 -1.89 -18.80 -4.49
C LYS A 67 -3.36 -18.67 -4.90
N HIS A 68 -4.12 -17.78 -4.26
CA HIS A 68 -5.55 -17.58 -4.45
C HIS A 68 -5.86 -16.31 -5.27
N GLY A 69 -4.85 -15.54 -5.68
CA GLY A 69 -5.03 -14.30 -6.42
C GLY A 69 -4.11 -13.18 -5.95
N VAL A 70 -4.71 -11.99 -5.80
CA VAL A 70 -4.00 -10.75 -5.50
C VAL A 70 -4.69 -10.07 -4.32
N ASP A 71 -3.93 -9.79 -3.27
CA ASP A 71 -4.39 -8.97 -2.15
C ASP A 71 -3.94 -7.53 -2.37
N PHE A 72 -4.90 -6.61 -2.51
CA PHE A 72 -4.61 -5.19 -2.69
C PHE A 72 -4.23 -4.54 -1.35
N ILE A 73 -3.22 -3.67 -1.39
CA ILE A 73 -2.77 -2.91 -0.21
C ILE A 73 -3.17 -1.45 -0.35
N LEU A 74 -2.76 -0.83 -1.45
CA LEU A 74 -2.82 0.61 -1.67
C LEU A 74 -2.72 0.91 -3.15
N LYS A 75 -3.33 2.02 -3.57
CA LYS A 75 -3.10 2.61 -4.87
C LYS A 75 -2.46 4.00 -4.73
N ILE A 76 -1.48 4.31 -5.57
CA ILE A 76 -0.83 5.62 -5.62
C ILE A 76 -1.16 6.23 -6.98
N ALA A 77 -1.89 7.34 -7.00
CA ALA A 77 -2.44 7.93 -8.23
C ALA A 77 -2.20 9.44 -8.31
N GLN A 78 -2.06 9.97 -9.53
CA GLN A 78 -2.06 11.41 -9.75
C GLN A 78 -3.46 11.98 -9.49
N HIS A 79 -3.55 13.13 -8.81
CA HIS A 79 -4.82 13.72 -8.36
C HIS A 79 -5.81 14.03 -9.51
N GLU A 80 -5.29 14.35 -10.70
CA GLU A 80 -6.08 14.82 -11.85
C GLU A 80 -6.66 13.70 -12.73
N GLU A 81 -6.22 12.45 -12.54
CA GLU A 81 -6.56 11.33 -13.43
C GLU A 81 -7.63 10.38 -12.87
N TYR A 82 -8.13 10.63 -11.65
CA TYR A 82 -8.96 9.66 -10.95
C TYR A 82 -10.46 10.02 -10.94
N ASP A 83 -11.25 9.16 -11.57
CA ASP A 83 -12.71 9.30 -11.65
C ASP A 83 -13.36 9.29 -10.27
N LYS A 84 -14.02 10.40 -9.93
CA LYS A 84 -14.70 10.62 -8.64
C LYS A 84 -15.87 9.65 -8.41
N TYR A 85 -16.38 9.00 -9.45
CA TYR A 85 -17.57 8.14 -9.39
C TYR A 85 -17.36 6.84 -8.59
N PHE A 86 -16.12 6.37 -8.45
CA PHE A 86 -15.81 5.14 -7.72
C PHE A 86 -15.18 5.40 -6.36
N CYS A 87 -15.27 6.62 -5.82
CA CYS A 87 -14.60 6.98 -4.59
C CYS A 87 -15.52 7.63 -3.57
N SER A 88 -15.12 7.55 -2.30
CA SER A 88 -15.73 8.31 -1.22
C SER A 88 -15.66 9.81 -1.52
N ILE A 89 -16.71 10.54 -1.17
CA ILE A 89 -16.83 11.98 -1.46
C ILE A 89 -15.76 12.80 -0.73
N LYS A 90 -15.25 12.30 0.41
CA LYS A 90 -14.38 13.04 1.30
C LYS A 90 -12.97 12.44 1.37
N ASP A 91 -11.99 13.32 1.24
CA ASP A 91 -10.59 13.02 1.52
C ASP A 91 -10.32 13.03 3.03
N PHE A 92 -9.36 12.22 3.43
CA PHE A 92 -8.84 12.20 4.79
C PHE A 92 -7.31 12.17 4.75
N GLN A 93 -6.71 12.79 5.76
CA GLN A 93 -5.27 13.02 5.81
C GLN A 93 -4.60 12.15 6.86
N PHE A 94 -3.45 11.60 6.51
CA PHE A 94 -2.58 10.90 7.46
C PHE A 94 -1.16 11.44 7.40
N ASP A 95 -0.51 11.50 8.56
CA ASP A 95 0.95 11.65 8.65
C ASP A 95 1.60 10.31 8.30
N VAL A 96 2.24 10.29 7.13
CA VAL A 96 3.03 9.17 6.65
C VAL A 96 4.49 9.60 6.66
N SER A 97 5.24 9.07 7.63
CA SER A 97 6.69 9.26 7.74
C SER A 97 7.10 10.75 7.74
N GLY A 98 6.32 11.63 8.37
CA GLY A 98 6.57 13.06 8.46
C GLY A 98 5.97 13.90 7.33
N LYS A 99 5.24 13.29 6.38
CA LYS A 99 4.51 13.99 5.31
C LYS A 99 3.01 13.74 5.46
N ILE A 100 2.23 14.83 5.48
CA ILE A 100 0.76 14.74 5.40
C ILE A 100 0.38 14.36 3.98
N LEU A 101 -0.35 13.26 3.83
CA LEU A 101 -0.81 12.74 2.55
C LEU A 101 -2.33 12.65 2.54
N ASP A 102 -2.93 13.01 1.40
CA ASP A 102 -4.35 12.90 1.16
C ASP A 102 -4.70 11.49 0.67
N PHE A 103 -5.64 10.87 1.36
CA PHE A 103 -6.20 9.58 1.03
C PHE A 103 -7.68 9.68 0.70
N ARG A 104 -8.13 8.79 -0.19
CA ARG A 104 -9.55 8.55 -0.47
C ARG A 104 -9.79 7.06 -0.57
N LEU A 105 -10.95 6.61 -0.10
CA LEU A 105 -11.37 5.23 -0.31
C LEU A 105 -12.03 5.13 -1.68
N CYS A 106 -11.47 4.30 -2.57
CA CYS A 106 -12.08 4.02 -3.86
C CYS A 106 -12.45 2.54 -3.96
N TYR A 107 -13.40 2.21 -4.82
CA TYR A 107 -13.89 0.85 -4.99
C TYR A 107 -13.40 0.27 -6.30
N GLN A 108 -12.65 -0.83 -6.24
CA GLN A 108 -12.23 -1.60 -7.41
C GLN A 108 -12.97 -2.93 -7.37
N ASN A 109 -13.91 -3.15 -8.31
CA ASN A 109 -14.79 -4.33 -8.32
C ASN A 109 -15.49 -4.56 -6.97
N GLN A 110 -16.04 -3.49 -6.37
CA GLN A 110 -16.69 -3.49 -5.05
C GLN A 110 -15.75 -3.71 -3.85
N ILE A 111 -14.45 -3.88 -4.06
CA ILE A 111 -13.47 -3.99 -2.99
C ILE A 111 -12.93 -2.59 -2.65
N PRO A 112 -13.02 -2.14 -1.40
CA PRO A 112 -12.45 -0.85 -0.99
C PRO A 112 -10.92 -0.91 -1.06
N CYS A 113 -10.34 0.07 -1.75
CA CYS A 113 -8.91 0.25 -1.92
C CYS A 113 -8.56 1.69 -1.51
N PRO A 114 -7.66 1.86 -0.52
CA PRO A 114 -7.16 3.19 -0.21
C PRO A 114 -6.32 3.69 -1.39
N VAL A 115 -6.62 4.92 -1.81
CA VAL A 115 -5.87 5.65 -2.83
C VAL A 115 -5.20 6.82 -2.16
N VAL A 116 -3.88 6.92 -2.29
CA VAL A 116 -3.13 8.12 -1.93
C VAL A 116 -2.87 8.91 -3.20
N PHE A 117 -3.16 10.20 -3.15
CA PHE A 117 -2.96 11.08 -4.29
C PHE A 117 -1.61 11.81 -4.22
N PHE A 118 -1.07 12.14 -5.38
CA PHE A 118 0.08 13.02 -5.50
C PHE A 118 -0.12 14.06 -6.62
N HIS A 119 0.51 15.22 -6.44
CA HIS A 119 0.79 16.13 -7.56
C HIS A 119 2.06 15.67 -8.28
N PRO A 120 2.18 15.87 -9.62
CA PRO A 120 3.33 15.38 -10.40
C PRO A 120 4.70 15.71 -9.78
N GLN A 121 4.84 16.92 -9.24
CA GLN A 121 6.07 17.40 -8.59
C GLN A 121 6.40 16.66 -7.28
N GLU A 122 5.42 16.03 -6.65
CA GLU A 122 5.57 15.34 -5.37
C GLU A 122 5.65 13.81 -5.50
N LYS A 123 5.44 13.26 -6.70
CA LYS A 123 5.39 11.82 -6.99
C LYS A 123 6.48 11.02 -6.25
N LYS A 124 7.74 11.42 -6.41
CA LYS A 124 8.89 10.77 -5.78
C LYS A 124 8.81 10.81 -4.25
N THR A 125 8.44 11.95 -3.68
CA THR A 125 8.35 12.15 -2.22
C THR A 125 7.21 11.33 -1.63
N VAL A 126 6.05 11.26 -2.29
CA VAL A 126 4.90 10.45 -1.86
C VAL A 126 5.24 8.96 -1.90
N ILE A 127 5.82 8.48 -3.01
CA ILE A 127 6.25 7.08 -3.14
C ILE A 127 7.27 6.72 -2.06
N ASN A 128 8.27 7.56 -1.81
CA ASN A 128 9.28 7.33 -0.77
C ASN A 128 8.67 7.29 0.63
N SER A 129 7.79 8.25 0.96
CA SER A 129 7.12 8.30 2.26
C SER A 129 6.28 7.05 2.51
N MET A 130 5.45 6.65 1.54
CA MET A 130 4.64 5.43 1.62
C MET A 130 5.52 4.19 1.72
N HIS A 131 6.56 4.08 0.89
CA HIS A 131 7.46 2.95 0.92
C HIS A 131 8.15 2.80 2.28
N ASN A 132 8.67 3.88 2.86
CA ASN A 132 9.29 3.84 4.19
C ASN A 132 8.29 3.42 5.28
N TYR A 133 7.03 3.87 5.15
CA TYR A 133 5.98 3.45 6.08
C TYR A 133 5.68 1.95 5.97
N LEU A 134 5.53 1.44 4.74
CA LEU A 134 5.27 0.02 4.46
C LEU A 134 6.44 -0.85 4.92
N PHE A 135 7.67 -0.40 4.70
CA PHE A 135 8.88 -1.07 5.16
C PHE A 135 8.89 -1.22 6.69
N ASP A 136 8.61 -0.15 7.44
CA ASP A 136 8.47 -0.26 8.90
C ASP A 136 7.26 -1.12 9.30
N PHE A 137 6.16 -1.06 8.55
CA PHE A 137 4.93 -1.76 8.90
C PHE A 137 5.02 -3.28 8.71
N PHE A 138 5.38 -3.73 7.51
CA PHE A 138 5.49 -5.14 7.16
C PHE A 138 6.79 -5.79 7.66
N GLY A 139 7.82 -4.98 7.89
CA GLY A 139 9.11 -5.42 8.40
C GLY A 139 10.16 -5.62 7.32
N SER A 140 11.41 -5.66 7.76
CA SER A 140 12.61 -5.68 6.89
C SER A 140 12.86 -7.01 6.18
N THR A 141 12.06 -8.04 6.43
CA THR A 141 12.15 -9.33 5.73
C THR A 141 11.33 -9.36 4.45
N VAL A 142 10.43 -8.38 4.24
CA VAL A 142 9.58 -8.32 3.05
C VAL A 142 10.37 -7.68 1.92
N GLU A 143 10.42 -8.37 0.79
CA GLU A 143 11.01 -7.88 -0.45
C GLU A 143 10.00 -7.02 -1.23
N TYR A 144 10.51 -6.03 -1.96
CA TYR A 144 9.69 -5.19 -2.82
C TYR A 144 10.11 -5.37 -4.27
N HIS A 145 9.12 -5.54 -5.14
CA HIS A 145 9.31 -5.69 -6.57
C HIS A 145 8.69 -4.51 -7.32
N TRP A 146 9.42 -3.96 -8.27
CA TRP A 146 8.90 -2.92 -9.17
C TRP A 146 8.57 -3.53 -10.54
N LYS A 147 7.34 -3.36 -11.01
CA LYS A 147 6.91 -3.79 -12.35
C LYS A 147 6.37 -2.59 -13.13
N SER A 148 7.00 -2.30 -14.27
CA SER A 148 6.59 -1.23 -15.19
C SER A 148 6.51 -1.74 -16.63
N ALA A 149 5.52 -1.26 -17.40
CA ALA A 149 5.35 -1.57 -18.82
C ALA A 149 5.48 -0.36 -19.78
N SER A 150 5.93 0.80 -19.29
CA SER A 150 5.94 2.05 -20.07
C SER A 150 7.32 2.47 -20.53
N TYR A 151 7.48 2.75 -21.83
CA TYR A 151 8.71 3.25 -22.47
C TYR A 151 9.16 4.66 -22.03
N TYR A 152 8.30 5.48 -21.41
CA TYR A 152 8.49 6.93 -21.44
C TYR A 152 8.96 7.60 -20.14
N GLU A 153 8.91 6.92 -18.98
CA GLU A 153 9.48 7.48 -17.74
C GLU A 153 9.99 6.37 -16.81
N PHE A 154 11.10 5.74 -17.17
CA PHE A 154 11.78 4.77 -16.30
C PHE A 154 12.69 5.47 -15.30
N HIS A 155 12.12 6.08 -14.26
CA HIS A 155 12.87 6.36 -13.06
C HIS A 155 12.56 5.29 -12.01
N ILE A 156 13.42 4.26 -11.91
CA ILE A 156 13.34 3.29 -10.81
C ILE A 156 13.63 4.06 -9.51
N PRO A 157 12.68 4.14 -8.57
CA PRO A 157 12.93 4.83 -7.33
C PRO A 157 13.96 4.04 -6.51
N GLN A 158 14.92 4.74 -5.91
CA GLN A 158 15.88 4.13 -4.97
C GLN A 158 15.17 3.89 -3.63
N LEU A 159 14.43 2.77 -3.57
CA LEU A 159 13.66 2.32 -2.42
C LEU A 159 14.44 1.27 -1.62
N ARG A 160 14.21 1.22 -0.30
CA ARG A 160 14.87 0.24 0.57
C ARG A 160 14.30 -1.16 0.31
N ASN A 161 15.15 -2.19 0.33
CA ASN A 161 14.73 -3.57 0.05
C ASN A 161 13.98 -3.79 -1.29
N LEU A 162 14.22 -2.91 -2.26
CA LEU A 162 13.81 -3.16 -3.63
C LEU A 162 14.70 -4.26 -4.21
N SER A 163 14.16 -5.48 -4.29
CA SER A 163 14.94 -6.70 -4.55
C SER A 163 14.88 -7.11 -6.02
N ALA A 164 13.82 -6.72 -6.72
CA ALA A 164 13.70 -6.95 -8.15
C ALA A 164 13.01 -5.80 -8.86
N CYS A 165 13.46 -5.53 -10.09
CA CYS A 165 12.81 -4.64 -11.03
C CYS A 165 12.58 -5.41 -12.33
N SER A 166 11.33 -5.47 -12.79
CA SER A 166 10.95 -6.09 -14.05
C SER A 166 10.36 -5.03 -14.97
N ILE A 167 10.95 -4.92 -16.15
CA ILE A 167 10.48 -4.05 -17.22
C ILE A 167 9.91 -4.94 -18.31
N THR A 168 8.63 -4.78 -18.62
CA THR A 168 8.02 -5.48 -19.75
C THR A 168 7.91 -4.50 -20.91
N LEU A 169 8.77 -4.65 -21.92
CA LEU A 169 8.68 -3.88 -23.15
C LEU A 169 7.52 -4.47 -23.96
N GLY A 170 6.43 -3.73 -24.10
CA GLY A 170 5.35 -4.13 -25.00
C GLY A 170 5.88 -4.17 -26.42
N THR A 171 5.98 -5.35 -27.03
CA THR A 171 6.17 -5.46 -28.47
C THR A 171 4.85 -5.05 -29.12
N HIS A 172 4.82 -3.88 -29.76
CA HIS A 172 3.76 -3.58 -30.71
C HIS A 172 3.87 -4.62 -31.85
N LEU A 173 2.87 -5.50 -31.95
CA LEU A 173 2.52 -6.26 -33.15
C LEU A 173 1.20 -5.71 -33.66
#